data_AF-A0A956V6B9-F1
#
_entry.id   AF-A0A956V6B9-F1
#
_cell.length_a   1.000
_cell.length_b   1.000
_cell.length_c   1.000
_cell.angle_alpha   90.00
_cell.angle_beta   90.00
_cell.angle_gamma   90.00
#
_symmetry.space_group_name_H-M   'P 1'
#
loop_
_entity.id
_entity.type
_entity.pdbx_description
1 polymer ?
#
loop_
_entity_poly.entity_id
_entity_poly.type
_entity_poly.pdbx_seq_one_letter_code
_entity_poly.pdbx_strand_id
1 'polypeptide(L)'
;MSVSSLREKPISMIRTLPTPQNFIIGTFVFLAAVVCVLAPIPLLYRSLGLLFATYLAFSVAGTPLAYLTAIISPLAGLVGGDLSWLILLPILLASLLLAVLGLEYAWRYPALLVSPLLYITPQWLGQFLSKKELFAIQLPWEPAESWISIHLLAAVAATLVVIYIDRMRERREQTKKPAKG
;
A
#
# COMPACT_ATOMS: atom_id res chain seq x y z
N MET A 1 -5.51 -45.93 -2.29
CA MET A 1 -6.11 -44.58 -2.21
C MET A 1 -5.01 -43.57 -2.53
N SER A 2 -5.12 -42.85 -3.65
CA SER A 2 -4.09 -41.93 -4.14
C SER A 2 -4.16 -40.59 -3.40
N VAL A 3 -3.04 -40.16 -2.82
CA VAL A 3 -2.88 -38.91 -2.03
C VAL A 3 -2.69 -37.67 -2.95
N SER A 4 -2.96 -37.79 -4.25
CA SER A 4 -2.57 -36.79 -5.25
C SER A 4 -3.59 -35.68 -5.56
N SER A 5 -4.67 -35.52 -4.78
CA SER A 5 -5.77 -34.60 -5.15
C SER A 5 -5.95 -33.35 -4.28
N LEU A 6 -5.18 -33.15 -3.21
CA LEU A 6 -5.17 -31.88 -2.48
C LEU A 6 -4.16 -30.91 -3.09
N ARG A 7 -4.32 -30.60 -4.39
CA ARG A 7 -3.72 -29.40 -4.94
C ARG A 7 -4.48 -28.24 -4.33
N GLU A 8 -4.06 -27.81 -3.13
CA GLU A 8 -4.52 -26.58 -2.50
C GLU A 8 -4.42 -25.50 -3.58
N LYS A 9 -5.59 -25.08 -4.10
CA LYS A 9 -5.63 -23.88 -4.92
C LYS A 9 -5.07 -22.81 -4.01
N PRO A 10 -3.95 -22.15 -4.35
CA PRO A 10 -3.50 -21.03 -3.55
C PRO A 10 -4.71 -20.12 -3.45
N ILE A 11 -5.16 -19.87 -2.22
CA ILE A 11 -6.24 -18.94 -1.95
C ILE A 11 -5.68 -17.61 -2.42
N SER A 12 -5.95 -17.26 -3.67
CA SER A 12 -5.54 -15.99 -4.25
C SER A 12 -6.22 -14.93 -3.39
N MET A 13 -5.42 -14.29 -2.55
CA MET A 13 -5.91 -13.37 -1.52
C MET A 13 -6.58 -12.13 -2.13
N ILE A 14 -6.21 -11.80 -3.37
CA ILE A 14 -6.87 -10.81 -4.21
C ILE A 14 -6.92 -11.30 -5.66
N ARG A 15 -8.00 -10.97 -6.37
CA ARG A 15 -8.11 -11.21 -7.82
C ARG A 15 -7.33 -10.14 -8.56
N THR A 16 -6.15 -10.47 -9.07
CA THR A 16 -5.34 -9.57 -9.90
C THR A 16 -5.84 -9.54 -11.35
N LEU A 17 -5.27 -8.66 -12.17
CA LEU A 17 -5.44 -8.74 -13.62
C LEU A 17 -4.79 -10.03 -14.17
N PRO A 18 -5.22 -10.51 -15.35
CA PRO A 18 -4.55 -11.62 -16.00
C PRO A 18 -3.13 -11.23 -16.45
N THR A 19 -2.23 -12.20 -16.45
CA THR A 19 -0.91 -12.05 -17.08
C THR A 19 -1.07 -11.95 -18.60
N PRO A 20 -0.35 -11.05 -19.31
CA PRO A 20 0.71 -10.16 -18.82
C PRO A 20 0.23 -8.76 -18.34
N GLN A 21 -1.07 -8.47 -18.45
CA GLN A 21 -1.61 -7.14 -18.17
C GLN A 21 -1.34 -6.66 -16.74
N ASN A 22 -1.39 -7.56 -15.76
CA ASN A 22 -1.05 -7.27 -14.36
C ASN A 22 0.35 -6.67 -14.21
N PHE A 23 1.36 -7.27 -14.85
CA PHE A 23 2.75 -6.86 -14.74
C PHE A 23 2.97 -5.51 -15.42
N ILE A 24 2.39 -5.32 -16.61
CA ILE A 24 2.49 -4.06 -17.35
C ILE A 24 1.90 -2.91 -16.54
N ILE A 25 0.64 -3.04 -16.11
CA ILE A 25 -0.03 -1.99 -15.34
C ILE A 25 0.64 -1.81 -13.98
N GLY A 26 1.02 -2.89 -13.31
CA GLY A 26 1.77 -2.85 -12.05
C GLY A 26 3.07 -2.07 -12.18
N THR A 27 3.81 -2.25 -13.27
CA THR A 27 5.04 -1.52 -13.56
C THR A 27 4.76 -0.03 -13.77
N PHE A 28 3.72 0.34 -14.51
CA PHE A 28 3.32 1.75 -14.65
C PHE A 28 2.93 2.38 -13.32
N VAL A 29 2.20 1.65 -12.46
CA VAL A 29 1.85 2.13 -11.12
C VAL A 29 3.10 2.30 -10.25
N PHE A 30 4.04 1.35 -10.30
CA PHE A 30 5.34 1.46 -9.64
C PHE A 30 6.12 2.70 -10.11
N LEU A 31 6.21 2.93 -11.43
CA LEU A 31 6.86 4.11 -11.99
C LEU A 31 6.15 5.40 -11.57
N ALA A 32 4.82 5.40 -11.52
CA ALA A 32 4.06 6.54 -11.00
C ALA A 32 4.39 6.82 -9.52
N ALA A 33 4.56 5.79 -8.69
CA ALA A 33 5.01 5.96 -7.31
C ALA A 33 6.40 6.60 -7.25
N VAL A 34 7.34 6.16 -8.10
CA VAL A 34 8.68 6.75 -8.23
C VAL A 34 8.59 8.23 -8.63
N VAL A 35 7.75 8.57 -9.61
CA VAL A 35 7.52 9.96 -10.01
C VAL A 35 6.95 10.79 -8.86
N CYS A 36 5.95 10.27 -8.14
CA CYS A 36 5.36 10.96 -6.98
C CYS A 36 6.40 11.28 -5.91
N VAL A 37 7.35 10.36 -5.62
CA VAL A 37 8.37 10.64 -4.60
C VAL A 37 9.48 11.54 -5.09
N LEU A 38 9.73 11.64 -6.40
CA LEU A 38 10.77 12.52 -6.97
C LEU A 38 10.25 13.91 -7.32
N ALA A 39 8.93 14.07 -7.47
CA ALA A 39 8.32 15.31 -7.89
C ALA A 39 8.63 16.46 -6.90
N PRO A 40 8.88 17.69 -7.40
CA PRO A 40 9.11 18.88 -6.59
C PRO A 40 7.79 19.45 -6.06
N ILE A 41 7.00 18.60 -5.40
CA ILE A 41 5.72 18.93 -4.79
C ILE A 41 5.83 18.78 -3.27
N PRO A 42 4.91 19.38 -2.49
CA PRO A 42 4.93 19.26 -1.03
C PRO A 42 4.99 17.80 -0.55
N LEU A 43 5.74 17.59 0.53
CA LEU A 43 6.04 16.28 1.14
C LEU A 43 4.79 15.43 1.42
N LEU A 44 3.71 16.10 1.84
CA LEU A 44 2.40 15.49 2.05
C LEU A 44 1.89 14.81 0.77
N TYR A 45 1.95 15.48 -0.38
CA TYR A 45 1.44 14.91 -1.63
C TYR A 45 2.36 13.80 -2.17
N ARG A 46 3.67 13.91 -1.96
CA ARG A 46 4.65 12.85 -2.32
C ARG A 46 4.34 11.55 -1.58
N SER A 47 4.15 11.63 -0.26
CA SER A 47 3.85 10.48 0.61
C SER A 47 2.45 9.89 0.36
N LEU A 48 1.43 10.73 0.14
CA LEU A 48 0.10 10.28 -0.25
C LEU A 48 0.09 9.58 -1.62
N GLY A 49 0.76 10.16 -2.62
CA GLY A 49 0.86 9.56 -3.95
C GLY A 49 1.51 8.17 -3.89
N LEU A 50 2.57 8.04 -3.08
CA LEU A 50 3.22 6.76 -2.81
C LEU A 50 2.28 5.75 -2.14
N LEU A 51 1.57 6.15 -1.08
CA LEU A 51 0.56 5.33 -0.41
C LEU A 51 -0.48 4.79 -1.40
N PHE A 52 -1.12 5.69 -2.17
CA PHE A 52 -2.13 5.29 -3.14
C PHE A 52 -1.58 4.37 -4.21
N ALA A 53 -0.38 4.64 -4.72
CA ALA A 53 0.24 3.80 -5.73
C ALA A 53 0.56 2.39 -5.20
N THR A 54 1.03 2.25 -3.96
CA THR A 54 1.25 0.94 -3.32
C THR A 54 -0.04 0.13 -3.22
N TYR A 55 -1.14 0.73 -2.77
CA TYR A 55 -2.44 0.06 -2.70
C TYR A 55 -2.98 -0.30 -4.08
N LEU A 56 -2.81 0.60 -5.05
CA LEU A 56 -3.22 0.33 -6.42
C LEU A 56 -2.40 -0.81 -7.03
N ALA A 57 -1.09 -0.85 -6.81
CA ALA A 57 -0.20 -1.93 -7.24
C ALA A 57 -0.67 -3.28 -6.66
N PHE A 58 -1.03 -3.31 -5.38
CA PHE A 58 -1.64 -4.49 -4.75
C PHE A 58 -2.92 -4.91 -5.47
N SER A 59 -3.82 -3.96 -5.76
CA SER A 59 -5.08 -4.28 -6.43
C SER A 59 -4.91 -4.78 -7.87
N VAL A 60 -3.95 -4.27 -8.65
CA VAL A 60 -3.81 -4.61 -10.08
C VAL A 60 -2.86 -5.78 -10.33
N ALA A 61 -1.75 -5.80 -9.61
CA ALA A 61 -0.61 -6.69 -9.84
C ALA A 61 -0.34 -7.65 -8.66
N GLY A 62 -1.05 -7.49 -7.55
CA GLY A 62 -0.94 -8.35 -6.38
C GLY A 62 0.27 -8.03 -5.51
N THR A 63 0.52 -8.95 -4.58
CA THR A 63 1.51 -8.83 -3.52
C THR A 63 2.94 -8.49 -3.99
N PRO A 64 3.52 -9.14 -5.02
CA PRO A 64 4.92 -8.91 -5.38
C PRO A 64 5.21 -7.46 -5.80
N LEU A 65 4.35 -6.89 -6.65
CA LEU A 65 4.52 -5.51 -7.13
C LEU A 65 4.19 -4.49 -6.05
N ALA A 66 3.25 -4.79 -5.15
CA ALA A 66 2.97 -3.94 -4.00
C ALA A 66 4.18 -3.82 -3.07
N TYR A 67 4.82 -4.93 -2.71
CA TYR A 67 6.04 -4.92 -1.91
C TYR A 67 7.21 -4.26 -2.64
N LEU A 68 7.39 -4.53 -3.94
CA LEU A 68 8.40 -3.84 -4.74
C LEU A 68 8.21 -2.32 -4.68
N THR A 69 6.97 -1.85 -4.84
CA THR A 69 6.62 -0.43 -4.73
C THR A 69 6.87 0.10 -3.32
N ALA A 70 6.43 -0.62 -2.30
CA ALA A 70 6.60 -0.24 -0.90
C ALA A 70 8.07 -0.17 -0.44
N ILE A 71 8.97 -0.93 -1.07
CA ILE A 71 10.40 -0.96 -0.72
C ILE A 71 11.20 0.02 -1.57
N ILE A 72 11.07 -0.06 -2.89
CA ILE A 72 11.96 0.65 -3.82
C ILE A 72 11.53 2.10 -4.01
N SER A 73 10.23 2.38 -4.10
CA SER A 73 9.76 3.75 -4.36
C SER A 73 10.13 4.71 -3.23
N PRO A 74 10.02 4.39 -1.91
CA PRO A 74 10.55 5.27 -0.87
C PRO A 74 12.05 5.55 -1.01
N LEU A 75 12.87 4.56 -1.38
CA LEU A 75 14.32 4.74 -1.54
C LEU A 75 14.64 5.70 -2.70
N ALA A 76 13.85 5.67 -3.77
CA ALA A 76 14.03 6.59 -4.89
C ALA A 76 13.90 8.07 -4.48
N GLY A 77 13.08 8.38 -3.46
CA GLY A 77 12.93 9.76 -2.98
C GLY A 77 14.21 10.36 -2.35
N LEU A 78 15.23 9.54 -2.06
CA LEU A 78 16.55 10.00 -1.61
C LEU A 78 17.39 10.64 -2.72
N VAL A 79 17.08 10.36 -4.00
CA VAL A 79 17.85 10.89 -5.14
C VAL A 79 17.85 12.43 -5.16
N GLY A 80 16.79 13.06 -4.64
CA GLY A 80 16.70 14.52 -4.52
C GLY A 80 17.49 15.14 -3.37
N GLY A 81 18.12 14.34 -2.49
CA GLY A 81 18.88 14.85 -1.35
C GLY A 81 18.04 15.54 -0.27
N ASP A 82 16.72 15.32 -0.25
CA ASP A 82 15.80 15.94 0.69
C ASP A 82 15.94 15.31 2.09
N LEU A 83 16.49 16.09 3.03
CA LEU A 83 16.67 15.68 4.42
C LEU A 83 15.33 15.28 5.09
N SER A 84 14.23 15.95 4.73
CA SER A 84 12.90 15.62 5.25
C SER A 84 12.48 14.22 4.82
N TRP A 85 12.79 13.84 3.58
CA TRP A 85 12.52 12.50 3.07
C TRP A 85 13.39 11.45 3.75
N LEU A 86 14.66 11.76 4.02
CA LEU A 86 15.56 10.87 4.74
C LEU A 86 15.06 10.56 6.16
N ILE A 87 14.58 11.57 6.89
CA ILE A 87 13.99 11.39 8.23
C ILE A 87 12.71 10.54 8.17
N LEU A 88 11.88 10.75 7.14
CA LEU A 88 10.64 10.00 6.91
C LEU A 88 10.86 8.55 6.50
N LEU A 89 11.95 8.24 5.82
CA LEU A 89 12.19 6.97 5.14
C LEU A 89 11.90 5.73 6.00
N PRO A 90 12.47 5.56 7.22
CA PRO A 90 12.20 4.38 8.04
C PRO A 90 10.71 4.25 8.40
N ILE A 91 10.05 5.38 8.62
CA ILE A 91 8.64 5.44 9.00
C ILE A 91 7.75 5.11 7.80
N LEU A 92 8.05 5.65 6.60
CA LEU A 92 7.33 5.32 5.37
C LEU A 92 7.50 3.85 4.98
N LEU A 93 8.73 3.32 5.04
CA LEU A 93 9.00 1.90 4.76
C LEU A 93 8.20 1.00 5.70
N ALA A 94 8.30 1.20 7.01
CA ALA A 94 7.56 0.41 7.99
C ALA A 94 6.04 0.54 7.77
N SER A 95 5.55 1.75 7.54
CA SER A 95 4.12 2.02 7.35
C SER A 95 3.57 1.30 6.11
N LEU A 96 4.23 1.44 4.96
CA LEU A 96 3.78 0.83 3.71
C LEU A 96 3.87 -0.70 3.76
N LEU A 97 4.93 -1.26 4.34
CA LEU A 97 5.06 -2.71 4.49
C LEU A 97 3.95 -3.28 5.39
N LEU A 98 3.70 -2.65 6.54
CA LEU A 98 2.62 -3.04 7.45
C LEU A 98 1.24 -2.85 6.81
N ALA A 99 1.05 -1.81 5.99
CA ALA A 99 -0.17 -1.60 5.23
C ALA A 99 -0.46 -2.74 4.25
N VAL A 100 0.56 -3.14 3.47
CA VAL A 100 0.47 -4.27 2.51
C VAL A 100 0.23 -5.58 3.26
N LEU A 101 0.92 -5.81 4.38
CA LEU A 101 0.66 -6.96 5.26
C LEU A 101 -0.79 -6.97 5.75
N GLY A 102 -1.31 -5.82 6.17
CA GLY A 102 -2.71 -5.68 6.57
C GLY A 102 -3.69 -6.01 5.46
N LEU A 103 -3.41 -5.59 4.22
CA LEU A 103 -4.24 -5.96 3.06
C LEU A 103 -4.19 -7.46 2.77
N GLU A 104 -2.99 -8.03 2.85
CA GLU A 104 -2.73 -9.43 2.54
C GLU A 104 -3.45 -10.36 3.54
N TYR A 105 -3.28 -10.12 4.84
CA TYR A 105 -3.73 -11.08 5.87
C TYR A 105 -5.10 -10.79 6.48
N ALA A 106 -5.57 -9.53 6.50
CA ALA A 106 -6.84 -9.22 7.15
C ALA A 106 -8.07 -9.59 6.30
N TRP A 107 -7.89 -9.88 5.00
CA TRP A 107 -8.90 -10.38 4.06
C TRP A 107 -10.17 -9.49 3.91
N ARG A 108 -10.41 -8.97 2.70
CA ARG A 108 -11.64 -8.25 2.32
C ARG A 108 -12.01 -7.09 3.26
N TYR A 109 -13.09 -7.21 4.04
CA TYR A 109 -13.66 -6.12 4.83
C TYR A 109 -12.87 -5.79 6.09
N PRO A 110 -12.37 -6.76 6.88
CA PRO A 110 -11.47 -6.43 7.99
C PRO A 110 -10.23 -5.63 7.58
N ALA A 111 -9.76 -5.77 6.34
CA ALA A 111 -8.66 -4.95 5.82
C ALA A 111 -8.95 -3.44 5.87
N LEU A 112 -10.23 -3.03 5.81
CA LEU A 112 -10.67 -1.63 5.92
C LEU A 112 -10.24 -0.99 7.25
N LEU A 113 -10.10 -1.79 8.30
CA LEU A 113 -9.62 -1.34 9.60
C LEU A 113 -8.15 -1.69 9.78
N VAL A 114 -7.78 -2.95 9.54
CA VAL A 114 -6.43 -3.45 9.88
C VAL A 114 -5.36 -2.75 9.06
N SER A 115 -5.54 -2.60 7.74
CA SER A 115 -4.50 -2.01 6.89
C SER A 115 -4.24 -0.52 7.19
N PRO A 116 -5.26 0.36 7.28
CA PRO A 116 -5.04 1.75 7.68
C PRO A 116 -4.46 1.93 9.09
N LEU A 117 -4.88 1.11 10.06
CA LEU A 117 -4.32 1.16 11.42
C LEU A 117 -2.86 0.74 11.45
N LEU A 118 -2.52 -0.34 10.75
CA LEU A 118 -1.14 -0.80 10.60
C LEU A 118 -0.28 0.24 9.85
N TYR A 119 -0.83 0.90 8.84
CA TYR A 119 -0.16 1.98 8.12
C TYR A 119 0.18 3.17 9.02
N ILE A 120 -0.75 3.58 9.89
CA ILE A 120 -0.55 4.78 10.71
C ILE A 120 0.30 4.52 11.96
N THR A 121 0.42 3.26 12.37
CA THR A 121 1.11 2.87 13.61
C THR A 121 2.55 3.39 13.69
N PRO A 122 3.42 3.25 12.66
CA PRO A 122 4.79 3.78 12.73
C PRO A 122 4.85 5.31 12.77
N GLN A 123 3.89 6.00 12.14
CA GLN A 123 3.81 7.47 12.16
C GLN A 123 3.44 7.97 13.56
N TRP A 124 2.45 7.33 14.18
CA TRP A 124 2.05 7.63 15.55
C TRP A 124 3.18 7.32 16.55
N LEU A 125 3.84 6.17 16.39
CA LEU A 125 4.98 5.79 17.22
C LEU A 125 6.15 6.78 17.07
N GLY A 126 6.47 7.18 15.82
CA GLY A 126 7.47 8.21 15.54
C GLY A 126 7.16 9.53 16.24
N GLN A 127 5.90 9.99 16.17
CA GLN A 127 5.43 11.20 16.84
C GLN A 127 5.46 11.09 18.38
N PHE A 128 5.19 9.91 18.93
CA PHE A 128 5.27 9.68 20.36
C PHE A 128 6.72 9.68 20.86
N LEU A 129 7.61 9.00 20.13
CA LEU A 129 9.03 8.89 20.47
C LEU A 129 9.77 10.21 20.27
N SER A 130 9.44 11.01 19.26
CA SER A 130 10.09 12.30 18.99
C SER A 130 9.98 13.31 20.15
N LYS A 131 9.02 13.10 21.06
CA LYS A 131 8.81 13.91 22.27
C LYS A 131 9.66 13.44 23.47
N LYS A 132 10.43 12.36 23.34
CA LYS A 132 11.30 11.83 24.39
C LYS A 132 12.72 12.34 24.18
N GLU A 133 13.41 12.72 25.25
CA GLU A 133 14.76 13.33 25.19
C GLU A 133 15.75 12.50 24.35
N LEU A 134 15.73 11.16 24.49
CA LEU A 134 16.62 10.25 23.76
C LEU A 134 16.37 10.18 22.26
N PHE A 135 15.19 10.58 21.79
CA PHE A 135 14.77 10.50 20.40
C PHE A 135 14.27 11.84 19.88
N ALA A 136 14.69 12.94 20.51
CA ALA A 136 14.26 14.28 20.15
C ALA A 136 14.74 14.63 18.73
N ILE A 137 13.85 14.41 17.76
CA ILE A 137 14.04 14.73 16.36
C ILE A 137 12.91 15.64 15.90
N GLN A 138 13.24 16.63 15.09
CA GLN A 138 12.22 17.43 14.43
C GLN A 138 11.64 16.60 13.28
N LEU A 139 10.39 16.18 13.43
CA LEU A 139 9.70 15.47 12.36
C LEU A 139 9.32 16.46 11.26
N PRO A 140 9.46 16.08 9.98
CA PRO A 140 9.17 16.96 8.87
C PRO A 140 7.67 17.13 8.58
N TRP A 141 6.80 16.57 9.42
CA TRP A 141 5.35 16.72 9.33
C TRP A 141 4.80 17.43 10.56
N GLU A 142 4.58 18.75 10.43
CA GLU A 142 3.82 19.52 11.41
C GLU A 142 2.75 20.36 10.68
N PRO A 143 1.51 20.43 11.21
CA PRO A 143 1.03 19.82 12.45
C PRO A 143 0.81 18.30 12.33
N ALA A 144 1.32 17.55 13.32
CA ALA A 144 1.28 16.08 13.30
C ALA A 144 -0.15 15.50 13.23
N GLU A 145 -1.13 16.14 13.87
CA GLU A 145 -2.52 15.71 13.88
C GLU A 145 -3.14 15.70 12.48
N SER A 146 -2.95 16.77 11.72
CA SER A 146 -3.43 16.89 10.35
C SER A 146 -2.74 15.89 9.44
N TRP A 147 -1.43 15.71 9.58
CA TRP A 147 -0.67 14.73 8.82
C TRP A 147 -1.23 13.31 9.03
N ILE A 148 -1.34 12.90 10.29
CA ILE A 148 -1.83 11.57 10.67
C ILE A 148 -3.26 11.35 10.20
N SER A 149 -4.13 12.34 10.39
CA SER A 149 -5.54 12.26 10.01
C SER A 149 -5.72 12.12 8.49
N ILE A 150 -5.00 12.92 7.70
CA ILE A 150 -5.07 12.86 6.23
C ILE A 150 -4.55 11.51 5.72
N HIS A 151 -3.45 11.02 6.29
CA HIS A 151 -2.88 9.72 5.92
C HIS A 151 -3.77 8.55 6.30
N LEU A 152 -4.43 8.60 7.46
CA LEU A 152 -5.41 7.60 7.85
C LEU A 152 -6.61 7.58 6.89
N LEU A 153 -7.18 8.77 6.58
CA LEU A 153 -8.28 8.89 5.62
C LEU A 153 -7.88 8.39 4.23
N ALA A 154 -6.67 8.73 3.77
CA ALA A 154 -6.14 8.26 2.50
C ALA A 154 -5.96 6.74 2.48
N ALA A 155 -5.45 6.14 3.56
CA ALA A 155 -5.30 4.68 3.65
C ALA A 155 -6.67 3.98 3.66
N VAL A 156 -7.67 4.52 4.37
CA VAL A 156 -9.06 4.02 4.32
C VAL A 156 -9.61 4.12 2.90
N ALA A 157 -9.47 5.27 2.24
CA ALA A 157 -9.94 5.47 0.86
C ALA A 157 -9.24 4.51 -0.12
N ALA A 158 -7.92 4.36 -0.02
CA ALA A 158 -7.15 3.43 -0.84
C ALA A 158 -7.59 1.97 -0.61
N THR A 159 -7.88 1.59 0.65
CA THR A 159 -8.41 0.27 0.98
C THR A 159 -9.79 0.03 0.36
N LEU A 160 -10.68 1.03 0.41
CA LEU A 160 -11.98 0.98 -0.25
C LEU A 160 -11.84 0.79 -1.76
N VAL A 161 -10.87 1.46 -2.40
CA VAL A 161 -10.57 1.27 -3.82
C VAL A 161 -10.11 -0.16 -4.11
N VAL A 162 -9.21 -0.72 -3.29
CA VAL A 162 -8.77 -2.13 -3.41
C VAL A 162 -9.96 -3.09 -3.33
N ILE A 163 -10.81 -2.93 -2.32
CA ILE A 163 -12.01 -3.77 -2.13
C ILE A 163 -12.97 -3.60 -3.31
N TYR A 164 -13.23 -2.36 -3.74
CA TYR A 164 -14.12 -2.08 -4.87
C TYR A 164 -13.64 -2.76 -6.16
N ILE A 165 -12.34 -2.68 -6.47
CA ILE A 165 -11.75 -3.34 -7.63
C ILE A 165 -11.90 -4.86 -7.55
N ASP A 166 -11.62 -5.48 -6.40
CA ASP A 166 -11.81 -6.92 -6.20
C ASP A 166 -13.28 -7.33 -6.43
N ARG A 167 -14.23 -6.58 -5.86
CA ARG A 167 -15.67 -6.84 -6.03
C ARG A 167 -16.15 -6.66 -7.45
N MET A 168 -15.65 -5.65 -8.16
CA MET A 168 -15.97 -5.45 -9.57
C MET A 168 -15.52 -6.64 -10.40
N ARG A 169 -14.34 -7.20 -10.12
CA ARG A 169 -13.80 -8.38 -10.83
C ARG A 169 -14.58 -9.65 -10.51
N GLU A 170 -14.91 -9.87 -9.23
CA GLU A 170 -15.74 -10.99 -8.80
C GLU A 170 -17.08 -11.05 -9.55
N ARG A 171 -17.77 -9.90 -9.69
CA ARG A 171 -19.02 -9.81 -10.44
C ARG A 171 -18.84 -10.16 -11.93
N ARG A 172 -17.76 -9.66 -12.57
CA ARG A 172 -17.46 -9.95 -13.98
C ARG A 172 -17.14 -11.42 -14.25
N GLU A 173 -16.51 -12.10 -13.28
CA GLU A 173 -16.25 -13.55 -13.38
C GLU A 173 -17.53 -14.36 -13.25
N GLN A 174 -18.45 -13.95 -12.36
CA GLN A 174 -19.75 -14.60 -12.19
C GLN A 174 -20.62 -14.50 -13.44
N THR A 175 -20.65 -13.34 -14.11
CA THR A 175 -21.42 -13.16 -15.35
C THR A 175 -20.88 -13.95 -16.54
N LYS A 176 -19.61 -14.37 -16.53
CA LYS A 176 -18.99 -15.14 -17.63
C LYS A 176 -19.23 -16.64 -17.53
N LYS A 177 -19.65 -17.18 -16.38
CA LYS A 177 -19.94 -18.61 -16.26
C LYS A 177 -21.30 -18.90 -16.89
N PRO A 178 -21.39 -19.75 -17.93
CA PRO A 178 -22.69 -20.15 -18.47
C PRO A 178 -23.48 -20.86 -17.36
N ALA A 179 -24.78 -20.59 -17.28
CA ALA A 179 -25.68 -21.35 -16.42
C ALA A 179 -25.49 -22.83 -16.78
N LYS A 180 -25.01 -23.63 -15.82
CA LYS A 180 -25.00 -25.09 -15.99
C LYS A 180 -26.46 -25.52 -16.06
N GLY A 181 -26.95 -25.76 -17.27
CA GLY A 181 -28.17 -26.51 -17.54
C GLY A 181 -27.94 -27.99 -17.28
#